data_AF-A0A0T5ZQ22-F1
#
_entry.id   AF-A0A0T5ZQ22-F1
#
_cell.length_a   1.000
_cell.length_b   1.000
_cell.length_c   1.000
_cell.angle_alpha   90.00
_cell.angle_beta   90.00
_cell.angle_gamma   90.00
#
_symmetry.space_group_name_H-M   'P 1'
#
loop_
_entity.id
_entity.type
_entity.pdbx_description
1 polymer ?
#
loop_
_entity_poly.entity_id
_entity_poly.type
_entity_poly.pdbx_seq_one_letter_code
_entity_poly.pdbx_strand_id
1 'polypeptide(L)'
;MARPLRIEYPGAIYHITTRGSARQPIFGDDEDCKAFLELMELVVRRYKWLCHAYCLMDNHYHLLIETPDGNLSRDWQRSGIALHHDKPDSKSEITHD
;
A
#
# COMPACT_ATOMS: atom_id res chain seq x y z
N MET A 1 16.72 7.45 -12.73
CA MET A 1 17.54 6.50 -11.96
C MET A 1 16.84 5.16 -11.98
N ALA A 2 17.55 4.06 -12.24
CA ALA A 2 16.96 2.74 -12.11
C ALA A 2 16.63 2.51 -10.62
N ARG A 3 15.37 2.22 -10.29
CA ARG A 3 15.01 1.79 -8.93
C ARG A 3 15.78 0.49 -8.66
N PRO A 4 16.45 0.36 -7.49
CA PRO A 4 17.05 -0.91 -7.10
C PRO A 4 16.03 -2.04 -7.23
N LEU A 5 16.48 -3.22 -7.68
CA LEU A 5 15.66 -4.42 -7.67
C LEU A 5 15.12 -4.64 -6.25
N ARG A 6 13.80 -4.73 -6.11
CA ARG A 6 13.20 -5.08 -4.82
C ARG A 6 13.63 -6.48 -4.43
N ILE A 7 14.20 -6.59 -3.24
CA ILE A 7 14.56 -7.87 -2.66
C ILE A 7 13.27 -8.40 -2.02
N GLU A 8 12.69 -9.44 -2.63
CA GLU A 8 11.50 -10.09 -2.10
C GLU A 8 11.88 -11.46 -1.55
N TYR A 9 11.53 -11.75 -0.30
CA TYR A 9 11.77 -13.04 0.35
C TYR A 9 10.60 -13.42 1.26
N PRO A 10 10.39 -14.72 1.53
CA PRO A 10 9.36 -15.18 2.45
C PRO A 10 9.48 -14.56 3.85
N GLY A 11 8.38 -14.01 4.37
CA GLY A 11 8.35 -13.33 5.67
C GLY A 11 8.99 -11.94 5.67
N ALA A 12 9.30 -11.37 4.50
CA ALA A 12 9.76 -10.00 4.41
C ALA A 12 8.66 -9.03 4.86
N ILE A 13 9.08 -8.04 5.65
CA ILE A 13 8.25 -6.93 6.11
C ILE A 13 8.52 -5.72 5.21
N TYR A 14 7.46 -5.06 4.81
CA TYR A 14 7.48 -3.95 3.88
C TYR A 14 6.77 -2.75 4.48
N HIS A 15 7.44 -1.61 4.42
CA HIS A 15 6.84 -0.32 4.73
C HIS A 15 6.32 0.30 3.42
N ILE A 16 5.02 0.27 3.23
CA ILE A 16 4.35 0.89 2.08
C ILE A 16 3.97 2.30 2.49
N THR A 17 4.44 3.29 1.72
CA THR A 17 4.10 4.69 1.90
C THR A 17 3.54 5.25 0.60
N THR A 18 2.42 5.94 0.68
CA THR A 18 1.84 6.63 -0.47
C THR A 18 1.59 8.06 -0.10
N ARG A 19 1.87 8.97 -1.03
CA ARG A 19 1.63 10.40 -0.85
C ARG A 19 0.84 10.94 -2.04
N GLY A 20 -0.20 11.71 -1.73
CA GLY A 20 -0.94 12.48 -2.72
C GLY A 20 -0.01 13.50 -3.34
N SER A 21 0.00 13.59 -4.67
CA SER A 21 0.79 14.62 -5.33
C SER A 21 0.18 16.00 -5.12
N ALA A 22 1.03 17.01 -5.20
CA ALA A 22 0.70 18.39 -4.88
C ALA A 22 0.05 18.57 -3.49
N ARG A 23 0.28 17.62 -2.55
CA ARG A 23 -0.33 17.58 -1.20
C ARG A 23 -1.86 17.46 -1.24
N GLN A 24 -2.42 17.01 -2.35
CA GLN A 24 -3.86 16.77 -2.47
C GLN A 24 -4.30 15.66 -1.51
N PRO A 25 -5.53 15.74 -0.98
CA PRO A 25 -6.08 14.68 -0.17
C PRO A 25 -6.24 13.39 -1.00
N ILE A 26 -5.66 12.31 -0.48
CA ILE A 26 -5.87 10.93 -0.91
C ILE A 26 -7.28 10.51 -0.48
N PHE A 27 -7.68 10.83 0.74
CA PHE A 27 -9.01 10.57 1.29
C PHE A 27 -9.78 11.88 1.39
N GLY A 28 -10.96 11.96 0.78
CA GLY A 28 -11.82 13.14 0.84
C GLY A 28 -12.59 13.26 2.15
N ASP A 29 -12.95 12.11 2.74
CA ASP A 29 -13.72 11.99 3.96
C ASP A 29 -13.41 10.67 4.72
N ASP A 30 -14.10 10.46 5.84
CA ASP A 30 -13.96 9.26 6.66
C ASP A 30 -14.53 8.00 5.95
N GLU A 31 -15.48 8.18 5.04
CA GLU A 31 -16.06 7.14 4.21
C GLU A 31 -15.03 6.56 3.23
N ASP A 32 -14.25 7.41 2.57
CA ASP A 32 -13.11 7.01 1.74
C ASP A 32 -12.08 6.20 2.55
N CYS A 33 -11.80 6.64 3.79
CA CYS A 33 -10.88 5.93 4.68
C CYS A 33 -11.41 4.53 5.04
N LYS A 34 -12.71 4.41 5.34
CA LYS A 34 -13.35 3.11 5.64
C LYS A 34 -13.35 2.19 4.43
N ALA A 35 -13.73 2.70 3.26
CA ALA A 35 -13.73 1.93 2.01
C ALA A 35 -12.32 1.40 1.68
N PHE A 36 -11.28 2.21 1.94
CA PHE A 36 -9.90 1.77 1.81
C PHE A 36 -9.54 0.64 2.78
N LEU A 37 -9.93 0.76 4.06
CA LEU A 37 -9.65 -0.28 5.05
C LEU A 37 -10.38 -1.59 4.72
N GLU A 38 -11.61 -1.53 4.22
CA GLU A 38 -12.37 -2.71 3.77
C GLU A 38 -11.68 -3.39 2.56
N LEU A 39 -11.21 -2.60 1.60
CA LEU A 39 -10.43 -3.12 0.47
C LEU A 39 -9.10 -3.75 0.95
N MET A 40 -8.38 -3.07 1.85
CA MET A 40 -7.15 -3.58 2.45
C MET A 40 -7.37 -4.90 3.17
N GLU A 41 -8.45 -5.03 3.95
CA GLU A 41 -8.79 -6.27 4.62
C GLU A 41 -9.04 -7.41 3.62
N LEU A 42 -9.80 -7.14 2.55
CA LEU A 42 -10.07 -8.13 1.50
C LEU A 42 -8.77 -8.63 0.85
N VAL A 43 -7.84 -7.71 0.57
CA VAL A 43 -6.55 -8.01 -0.07
C VAL A 43 -5.66 -8.80 0.87
N VAL A 44 -5.49 -8.33 2.11
CA VAL A 44 -4.68 -8.99 3.14
C VAL A 44 -5.16 -10.43 3.34
N ARG A 45 -6.48 -10.65 3.41
CA ARG A 45 -7.08 -12.00 3.49
C ARG A 45 -6.84 -12.82 2.22
N ARG A 46 -7.03 -12.23 1.04
CA ARG A 46 -6.86 -12.93 -0.25
C ARG A 46 -5.43 -13.42 -0.47
N TYR A 47 -4.44 -12.57 -0.16
CA TYR A 47 -3.02 -12.86 -0.38
C TYR A 47 -2.30 -13.37 0.87
N LYS A 48 -3.04 -13.59 1.97
CA LYS A 48 -2.52 -14.06 3.26
C LYS A 48 -1.39 -13.19 3.80
N TRP A 49 -1.42 -11.90 3.51
CA TRP A 49 -0.48 -10.97 4.10
C TRP A 49 -0.77 -10.78 5.60
N LEU A 50 0.22 -10.30 6.33
CA LEU A 50 0.02 -9.86 7.71
C LEU A 50 0.17 -8.34 7.76
N CYS A 51 -0.87 -7.64 8.23
CA CYS A 51 -0.81 -6.21 8.47
C CYS A 51 -0.42 -5.98 9.93
N HIS A 52 0.79 -5.50 10.16
CA HIS A 52 1.32 -5.23 11.50
C HIS A 52 0.87 -3.86 12.03
N ALA A 53 0.84 -2.86 11.15
CA ALA A 53 0.44 -1.50 11.49
C ALA A 53 -0.04 -0.75 10.24
N TYR A 54 -0.93 0.23 10.46
CA TYR A 54 -1.32 1.20 9.43
C TYR A 54 -1.53 2.58 10.05
N CYS A 55 -1.31 3.62 9.25
CA CYS A 55 -1.62 5.00 9.60
C CYS A 55 -2.20 5.69 8.37
N LEU A 56 -3.43 6.20 8.49
CA LEU A 56 -4.11 6.95 7.44
C LEU A 56 -4.11 8.43 7.80
N MET A 57 -3.68 9.26 6.87
CA MET A 57 -3.77 10.72 6.95
C MET A 57 -4.34 11.24 5.65
N ASP A 58 -4.87 12.45 5.66
CA ASP A 58 -5.59 13.03 4.53
C ASP A 58 -4.80 12.96 3.22
N ASN A 59 -3.48 13.18 3.27
CA ASN A 59 -2.61 13.29 2.09
C ASN A 59 -1.52 12.21 1.99
N HIS A 60 -1.43 11.28 2.93
CA HIS A 60 -0.51 10.15 2.87
C HIS A 60 -0.95 9.01 3.78
N TYR A 61 -0.49 7.80 3.49
CA TYR A 61 -0.68 6.67 4.38
C TYR A 61 0.59 5.84 4.50
N HIS A 62 0.68 5.11 5.60
CA HIS A 62 1.72 4.13 5.89
C HIS A 62 1.08 2.79 6.18
N LEU A 63 1.60 1.72 5.60
CA LEU A 63 1.24 0.34 5.91
C LEU A 63 2.52 -0.43 6.21
N LEU A 64 2.47 -1.28 7.23
CA LEU A 64 3.52 -2.24 7.53
C LEU A 64 2.98 -3.64 7.26
N ILE A 65 3.37 -4.21 6.13
CA ILE A 65 2.83 -5.45 5.60
C ILE A 65 3.94 -6.50 5.53
N GLU A 66 3.69 -7.68 6.06
CA GLU A 66 4.53 -8.85 5.86
C GLU A 66 3.91 -9.76 4.78
N THR A 67 4.74 -10.19 3.82
CA THR A 67 4.30 -11.15 2.81
C THR A 67 4.93 -12.53 3.04
N PRO A 68 4.13 -13.59 3.22
CA PRO A 68 4.66 -14.93 3.43
C PRO A 68 5.44 -15.46 2.22
N ASP A 69 5.06 -15.06 1.00
CA ASP A 69 5.59 -15.65 -0.24
C ASP A 69 6.58 -14.74 -0.98
N GLY A 70 6.92 -13.56 -0.42
CA GLY A 70 7.85 -12.62 -1.05
C GLY A 70 7.41 -12.19 -2.45
N ASN A 71 6.13 -11.82 -2.60
CA ASN A 71 5.50 -11.54 -3.90
C ASN A 71 4.75 -10.20 -3.91
N LEU A 72 5.08 -9.31 -2.95
CA LEU A 72 4.35 -8.07 -2.69
C LEU A 72 4.16 -7.23 -3.94
N SER A 73 5.19 -7.00 -4.76
CA SER A 73 5.06 -6.08 -5.89
C SER A 73 4.03 -6.55 -6.93
N ARG A 74 3.93 -7.86 -7.16
CA ARG A 74 3.00 -8.45 -8.12
C ARG A 74 1.58 -8.41 -7.59
N ASP A 75 1.42 -8.78 -6.33
CA ASP A 75 0.11 -8.91 -5.70
C ASP A 75 -0.48 -7.53 -5.36
N TRP A 76 0.37 -6.56 -5.01
CA TRP A 76 -0.03 -5.16 -4.87
C TRP A 76 -0.63 -4.58 -6.16
N GLN A 77 0.00 -4.83 -7.31
CA GLN A 77 -0.55 -4.38 -8.60
C GLN A 77 -1.87 -5.07 -8.95
N ARG A 78 -2.01 -6.37 -8.63
CA ARG A 78 -3.22 -7.16 -8.93
C ARG A 78 -4.36 -6.90 -7.96
N SER A 79 -4.06 -6.44 -6.75
CA SER A 79 -5.03 -6.18 -5.70
C SER A 79 -6.03 -5.07 -6.05
N GLY A 80 -5.67 -4.18 -6.98
CA GLY A 80 -6.46 -3.00 -7.29
C GLY A 80 -6.27 -1.84 -6.31
N ILE A 81 -5.56 -2.03 -5.19
CA ILE A 81 -5.26 -0.95 -4.22
C ILE A 81 -4.49 0.18 -4.89
N ALA A 82 -3.53 -0.15 -5.76
CA ALA A 82 -2.78 0.84 -6.51
C ALA A 82 -3.67 1.72 -7.40
N LEU A 83 -4.78 1.17 -7.92
CA LEU A 83 -5.72 1.87 -8.81
C LEU A 83 -6.74 2.70 -8.02
N HIS A 84 -7.12 2.26 -6.82
CA HIS A 84 -8.07 3.00 -5.96
C HIS A 84 -7.53 4.39 -5.56
N HIS A 85 -6.19 4.55 -5.56
CA HIS A 85 -5.53 5.80 -5.20
C HIS A 85 -4.90 6.56 -6.37
N ASP A 86 -4.94 6.02 -7.58
CA ASP A 86 -4.33 6.64 -8.76
C ASP A 86 -5.21 7.77 -9.30
N LYS A 87 -5.39 8.83 -8.49
CA LYS A 87 -5.54 10.18 -9.04
C LYS A 87 -4.24 10.44 -9.81
N PRO A 88 -4.29 11.03 -11.02
CA PRO A 88 -3.23 11.00 -12.05
C PRO A 88 -1.81 11.43 -11.63
N ASP A 89 -1.63 11.91 -10.40
CA ASP A 89 -0.37 12.39 -9.89
C ASP A 89 0.15 11.64 -8.63
N SER A 90 -0.61 10.73 -7.99
CA SER A 90 -0.18 10.10 -6.72
C SER A 90 1.07 9.23 -6.85
N LYS A 91 1.99 9.25 -5.87
CA LYS A 91 3.20 8.40 -5.87
C LYS A 91 3.14 7.41 -4.71
N SER A 92 3.18 6.13 -5.03
CA SER A 92 3.38 5.04 -4.07
C SER A 92 4.84 4.58 -4.07
N GLU A 93 5.41 4.41 -2.87
CA GLU A 93 6.75 3.91 -2.62
C GLU A 93 6.67 2.80 -1.59
N ILE A 94 7.29 1.65 -1.87
CA ILE A 94 7.42 0.57 -0.89
C ILE A 94 8.90 0.47 -0.56
N THR A 95 9.22 0.82 0.68
CA THR A 95 10.52 0.72 1.31
C THR A 95 10.60 -0.59 2.10
N HIS A 96 11.81 -1.11 2.22
CA HIS A 96 12.11 -2.33 2.99
C HIS A 96 12.99 -1.84 4.14
N ASP A 97 12.63 -2.17 5.38
CA ASP A 97 13.46 -1.93 6.56
C ASP A 97 14.26 -3.18 6.93
#